data_AF-A0A1H0HVB1-F1
#
_entry.id   AF-A0A1H0HVB1-F1
#
_cell.length_a   1.000
_cell.length_b   1.000
_cell.length_c   1.000
_cell.angle_alpha   90.00
_cell.angle_beta   90.00
_cell.angle_gamma   90.00
#
_symmetry.space_group_name_H-M   'P 1'
#
loop_
_entity.id
_entity.type
_entity.pdbx_description
1 polymer ?
#
loop_
_entity_poly.entity_id
_entity_poly.type
_entity_poly.pdbx_seq_one_letter_code
_entity_poly.pdbx_strand_id
1 'polypeptide(L)'
;MGDEPQSAGDDELFVLTAAMLTPGRYPGVLGDDYPAACAFLGLEPLETGYGLVFGQDGKGARWTVATTDSAMVACALAAWDCGLEYDLSPDESTMIASLPGWPLPVAVAVPGLPDPYDPGEELGAGPALTPPDVSVWGPPQRRLGADEIAMRWREWRDGFEAAASGDEPGQEPDASGTAEVAQAEKGAPGSAEAPAAQEGTAGSPSGEAGVAPISHQGVRKALAGAEEYVRTPPPPGRVRAAYGAVRADGPGWSLVGRADDMAFVLLDDAPGEVLPVGRGPSLPPLLEALERIAADAVVSVP
;
A
#
# COMPACT_ATOMS: atom_id res chain seq x y z
N MET A 1 -23.09 42.81 24.39
CA MET A 1 -23.24 41.62 23.54
C MET A 1 -22.00 40.78 23.76
N GLY A 2 -22.09 39.78 24.63
CA GLY A 2 -21.10 38.71 24.66
C GLY A 2 -21.43 37.78 23.50
N ASP A 3 -20.44 37.49 22.69
CA ASP A 3 -20.50 36.44 21.68
C ASP A 3 -20.41 35.12 22.45
N GLU A 4 -21.55 34.54 22.81
CA GLU A 4 -21.59 33.16 23.28
C GLU A 4 -21.33 32.27 22.06
N PRO A 5 -20.32 31.37 22.09
CA PRO A 5 -20.12 30.44 21.00
C PRO A 5 -21.39 29.60 20.87
N GLN A 6 -22.01 29.63 19.69
CA GLN A 6 -23.07 28.70 19.35
C GLN A 6 -22.54 27.30 19.64
N SER A 7 -23.18 26.58 20.57
CA SER A 7 -22.90 25.17 20.76
C SER A 7 -23.28 24.50 19.44
N ALA A 8 -22.26 24.08 18.68
CA ALA A 8 -22.39 23.00 17.73
C ALA A 8 -23.29 21.93 18.36
N GLY A 9 -24.37 21.56 17.66
CA GLY A 9 -25.31 20.59 18.21
C GLY A 9 -24.57 19.31 18.60
N ASP A 10 -25.03 18.60 19.63
CA ASP A 10 -24.44 17.32 20.06
C ASP A 10 -24.30 16.30 18.90
N ASP A 11 -25.02 16.50 17.80
CA ASP A 11 -25.06 15.66 16.60
C ASP A 11 -24.22 16.22 15.42
N GLU A 12 -23.49 17.32 15.60
CA GLU A 12 -22.62 17.91 14.56
C GLU A 12 -21.35 17.08 14.37
N LEU A 13 -21.01 16.78 13.12
CA LEU A 13 -19.81 16.03 12.76
C LEU A 13 -18.61 16.96 12.56
N PHE A 14 -17.63 16.84 13.45
CA PHE A 14 -16.33 17.47 13.30
C PHE A 14 -15.42 16.61 12.43
N VAL A 15 -15.11 17.11 11.22
CA VAL A 15 -14.30 16.38 10.24
C VAL A 15 -12.82 16.37 10.63
N LEU A 16 -12.24 15.17 10.64
CA LEU A 16 -10.81 14.96 10.91
C LEU A 16 -10.02 14.68 9.65
N THR A 17 -10.58 13.86 8.75
CA THR A 17 -9.97 13.51 7.47
C THR A 17 -11.00 12.93 6.51
N ALA A 18 -10.59 12.64 5.28
CA ALA A 18 -11.45 12.12 4.23
C ALA A 18 -10.71 11.14 3.33
N ALA A 19 -11.46 10.39 2.53
CA ALA A 19 -10.92 9.52 1.49
C ALA A 19 -11.86 9.49 0.28
N MET A 20 -11.29 9.23 -0.90
CA MET A 20 -12.09 8.91 -2.08
C MET A 20 -12.61 7.48 -1.99
N LEU A 21 -13.81 7.21 -2.51
CA LEU A 21 -14.33 5.86 -2.79
C LEU A 21 -14.90 5.86 -4.20
N THR A 22 -14.03 5.80 -5.21
CA THR A 22 -14.39 5.85 -6.62
C THR A 22 -13.81 4.64 -7.38
N PRO A 23 -14.30 4.35 -8.60
CA PRO A 23 -13.72 3.32 -9.45
C PRO A 23 -12.20 3.43 -9.63
N GLY A 24 -11.66 4.65 -9.68
CA GLY A 24 -10.23 4.89 -9.87
C GLY A 24 -9.42 4.97 -8.57
N ARG A 25 -10.04 5.31 -7.43
CA ARG A 25 -9.32 5.59 -6.18
C ARG A 25 -10.16 5.26 -4.96
N TYR A 26 -9.65 4.38 -4.10
CA TYR A 26 -10.23 4.09 -2.79
C TYR A 26 -9.18 3.45 -1.86
N PRO A 27 -9.36 3.50 -0.52
CA PRO A 27 -8.46 2.81 0.40
C PRO A 27 -8.42 1.31 0.13
N GLY A 28 -7.27 0.74 -0.23
CA GLY A 28 -7.15 -0.66 -0.63
C GLY A 28 -7.62 -1.64 0.45
N VAL A 29 -7.56 -1.26 1.73
CA VAL A 29 -8.05 -2.08 2.83
C VAL A 29 -9.53 -2.50 2.68
N LEU A 30 -10.36 -1.65 2.07
CA LEU A 30 -11.81 -1.85 1.95
C LEU A 30 -12.18 -2.99 0.98
N GLY A 31 -11.33 -3.31 0.00
CA GLY A 31 -11.65 -4.35 -0.97
C GLY A 31 -10.62 -4.52 -2.08
N ASP A 32 -10.69 -5.64 -2.79
CA ASP A 32 -9.83 -5.93 -3.96
C ASP A 32 -10.26 -5.16 -5.23
N ASP A 33 -11.50 -4.65 -5.25
CA ASP A 33 -12.04 -3.80 -6.31
C ASP A 33 -13.06 -2.81 -5.74
N TYR A 34 -13.51 -1.86 -6.56
CA TYR A 34 -14.44 -0.82 -6.14
C TYR A 34 -15.80 -1.39 -5.69
N PRO A 35 -16.45 -2.33 -6.42
CA PRO A 35 -17.67 -2.97 -5.94
C PRO A 35 -17.53 -3.67 -4.58
N ALA A 36 -16.42 -4.38 -4.34
CA ALA A 36 -16.15 -5.00 -3.05
C ALA A 36 -15.96 -3.97 -1.93
N ALA A 37 -15.30 -2.84 -2.22
CA ALA A 37 -15.13 -1.74 -1.27
C ALA A 37 -16.46 -1.06 -0.91
N CYS A 38 -17.35 -0.85 -1.88
CA CYS A 38 -18.72 -0.38 -1.62
C CYS A 38 -19.50 -1.39 -0.77
N ALA A 39 -19.46 -2.67 -1.13
CA ALA A 39 -20.15 -3.73 -0.40
C ALA A 39 -19.69 -3.85 1.06
N PHE A 40 -18.39 -3.64 1.33
CA PHE A 40 -17.85 -3.59 2.70
C PHE A 40 -18.54 -2.52 3.58
N LEU A 41 -18.94 -1.40 2.98
CA LEU A 41 -19.66 -0.31 3.65
C LEU A 41 -21.19 -0.42 3.52
N GLY A 42 -21.70 -1.51 2.94
CA GLY A 42 -23.12 -1.68 2.67
C GLY A 42 -23.68 -0.73 1.60
N LEU A 43 -22.83 -0.23 0.70
CA LEU A 43 -23.19 0.70 -0.37
C LEU A 43 -23.35 -0.02 -1.71
N GLU A 44 -24.27 0.46 -2.54
CA GLU A 44 -24.34 0.08 -3.95
C GLU A 44 -23.28 0.84 -4.77
N PRO A 45 -22.56 0.21 -5.71
CA PRO A 45 -21.54 0.92 -6.48
C PRO A 45 -22.15 1.95 -7.43
N LEU A 46 -21.75 3.23 -7.32
CA LEU A 46 -22.07 4.29 -8.27
C LEU A 46 -20.94 4.53 -9.27
N GLU A 47 -21.27 4.93 -10.50
CA GLU A 47 -20.27 5.29 -11.52
C GLU A 47 -19.41 6.48 -11.09
N THR A 48 -20.01 7.49 -10.47
CA THR A 48 -19.32 8.70 -9.97
C THR A 48 -18.53 8.46 -8.68
N GLY A 49 -18.74 7.33 -8.03
CA GLY A 49 -18.19 7.06 -6.71
C GLY A 49 -18.82 7.90 -5.59
N TYR A 50 -18.18 7.81 -4.43
CA TYR A 50 -18.50 8.49 -3.20
C TYR A 50 -17.28 9.23 -2.66
N GLY A 51 -17.53 10.26 -1.86
CA GLY A 51 -16.58 10.78 -0.89
C GLY A 51 -16.83 10.13 0.48
N LEU A 52 -15.76 9.77 1.19
CA LEU A 52 -15.82 9.33 2.58
C LEU A 52 -15.27 10.42 3.49
N VAL A 53 -15.99 10.71 4.56
CA VAL A 53 -15.61 11.68 5.58
C VAL A 53 -15.52 10.96 6.92
N PHE A 54 -14.42 11.16 7.63
CA PHE A 54 -14.18 10.57 8.94
C PHE A 54 -14.14 11.68 9.97
N GLY A 55 -15.00 11.59 10.98
CA GLY A 55 -15.13 12.62 12.00
C GLY A 55 -15.60 12.09 13.34
N GLN A 56 -15.68 13.03 14.29
CA GLN A 56 -16.23 12.82 15.62
C GLN A 56 -17.48 13.68 15.81
N ASP A 57 -18.47 13.19 16.55
CA ASP A 57 -19.52 14.06 17.05
C ASP A 57 -19.07 14.84 18.31
N GLY A 58 -19.90 15.76 18.80
CA GLY A 58 -19.62 16.56 19.99
C GLY A 58 -19.40 15.75 21.28
N LYS A 59 -19.78 14.47 21.29
CA LYS A 59 -19.57 13.55 22.43
C LYS A 59 -18.30 12.72 22.27
N GLY A 60 -17.65 12.76 21.11
CA GLY A 60 -16.45 12.00 20.78
C GLY A 60 -16.73 10.69 20.03
N ALA A 61 -17.98 10.39 19.66
CA ALA A 61 -18.28 9.16 18.94
C ALA A 61 -17.75 9.24 17.50
N ARG A 62 -17.17 8.14 17.02
CA ARG A 62 -16.54 8.05 15.70
C ARG A 62 -17.57 7.73 14.62
N TRP A 63 -17.52 8.47 13.53
CA TRP A 63 -18.41 8.28 12.39
C TRP A 63 -17.66 8.30 11.06
N THR A 64 -18.08 7.42 10.16
CA THR A 64 -17.75 7.40 8.74
C THR A 64 -18.99 7.81 7.95
N VAL A 65 -18.96 8.97 7.30
CA VAL A 65 -20.03 9.45 6.44
C VAL A 65 -19.68 9.22 4.98
N ALA A 66 -20.60 8.61 4.23
CA ALA A 66 -20.51 8.50 2.79
C ALA A 66 -21.38 9.59 2.13
N THR A 67 -20.81 10.34 1.20
CA THR A 67 -21.51 11.36 0.41
C THR A 67 -21.40 11.07 -1.09
N THR A 68 -22.45 11.35 -1.85
CA THR A 68 -22.42 11.32 -3.32
C THR A 68 -21.66 12.51 -3.92
N ASP A 69 -21.37 13.55 -3.15
CA ASP A 69 -20.53 14.67 -3.60
C ASP A 69 -19.04 14.31 -3.45
N SER A 70 -18.59 13.42 -4.34
CA SER A 70 -17.18 13.01 -4.40
C SER A 70 -16.27 14.16 -4.86
N ALA A 71 -16.80 15.13 -5.61
CA ALA A 71 -16.05 16.29 -6.09
C ALA A 71 -15.66 17.24 -4.95
N MET A 72 -16.58 17.52 -4.01
CA MET A 72 -16.28 18.29 -2.80
C MET A 72 -15.17 17.63 -1.98
N VAL A 73 -15.25 16.31 -1.76
CA VAL A 73 -14.20 15.58 -1.04
C VAL A 73 -12.86 15.62 -1.77
N ALA A 74 -12.86 15.48 -3.11
CA ALA A 74 -11.65 15.62 -3.91
C ALA A 74 -11.02 17.02 -3.80
N CYS A 75 -11.84 18.07 -3.80
CA CYS A 75 -11.39 19.45 -3.60
C CYS A 75 -10.78 19.66 -2.22
N ALA A 76 -11.40 19.13 -1.16
CA ALA A 76 -10.87 19.22 0.20
C ALA A 76 -9.52 18.52 0.33
N LEU A 77 -9.39 17.29 -0.19
CA LEU A 77 -8.13 16.55 -0.19
C LEU A 77 -7.03 17.31 -0.94
N ALA A 78 -7.33 17.85 -2.13
CA ALA A 78 -6.36 18.63 -2.90
C ALA A 78 -5.93 19.92 -2.19
N ALA A 79 -6.85 20.61 -1.50
CA ALA A 79 -6.53 21.79 -0.70
C ALA A 79 -5.58 21.43 0.45
N TRP A 80 -5.89 20.38 1.22
CA TRP A 80 -5.06 19.94 2.33
C TRP A 80 -3.69 19.43 1.87
N ASP A 81 -3.61 18.71 0.75
CA ASP A 81 -2.34 18.27 0.15
C ASP A 81 -1.45 19.47 -0.24
N CYS A 82 -2.05 20.60 -0.60
CA CYS A 82 -1.36 21.87 -0.86
C CYS A 82 -1.12 22.73 0.40
N GLY A 83 -1.51 22.25 1.59
CA GLY A 83 -1.41 23.00 2.84
C GLY A 83 -2.38 24.18 2.97
N LEU A 84 -3.48 24.16 2.20
CA LEU A 84 -4.55 25.14 2.29
C LEU A 84 -5.65 24.65 3.23
N GLU A 85 -6.27 25.59 3.95
CA GLU A 85 -7.47 25.30 4.72
C GLU A 85 -8.67 25.08 3.79
N TYR A 86 -9.47 24.07 4.10
CA TYR A 86 -10.74 23.79 3.44
C TYR A 86 -11.70 23.23 4.48
N ASP A 87 -12.85 23.87 4.65
CA ASP A 87 -13.91 23.42 5.54
C ASP A 87 -14.79 22.41 4.81
N LEU A 88 -14.62 21.13 5.16
CA LEU A 88 -15.35 20.04 4.53
C LEU A 88 -16.63 19.76 5.35
N SER A 89 -17.76 20.22 4.84
CA SER A 89 -19.08 20.02 5.44
C SER A 89 -20.05 19.45 4.39
N PRO A 90 -20.20 18.12 4.30
CA PRO A 90 -21.16 17.53 3.38
C PRO A 90 -22.58 18.02 3.67
N ASP A 91 -23.35 18.30 2.62
CA ASP A 91 -24.77 18.64 2.76
C ASP A 91 -25.58 17.36 3.05
N GLU A 92 -26.57 17.45 3.94
CA GLU A 92 -27.42 16.32 4.34
C GLU A 92 -28.09 15.63 3.14
N SER A 93 -28.41 16.38 2.07
CA SER A 93 -29.02 15.82 0.85
C SER A 93 -28.08 14.93 0.05
N THR A 94 -26.77 15.05 0.27
CA THR A 94 -25.72 14.25 -0.39
C THR A 94 -25.23 13.10 0.47
N MET A 95 -25.51 13.13 1.78
CA MET A 95 -25.14 12.06 2.69
C MET A 95 -26.06 10.86 2.49
N ILE A 96 -25.48 9.70 2.17
CA ILE A 96 -26.22 8.47 1.90
C ILE A 96 -26.05 7.40 2.98
N ALA A 97 -24.99 7.51 3.79
CA ALA A 97 -24.78 6.66 4.94
C ALA A 97 -23.99 7.39 6.03
N SER A 98 -24.33 7.10 7.29
CA SER A 98 -23.51 7.39 8.46
C SER A 98 -23.28 6.09 9.20
N LEU A 99 -22.02 5.64 9.20
CA LEU A 99 -21.60 4.35 9.73
C LEU A 99 -20.76 4.57 10.99
N PRO A 100 -20.98 3.79 12.06
CA PRO A 100 -20.22 3.92 13.30
C PRO A 100 -18.77 3.50 13.09
N GLY A 101 -17.84 4.16 13.77
CA GLY A 101 -16.41 3.85 13.72
C GLY A 101 -15.71 4.32 12.45
N TRP A 102 -14.43 3.96 12.32
CA TRP A 102 -13.60 4.29 11.15
C TRP A 102 -12.97 3.03 10.59
N PRO A 103 -13.07 2.78 9.27
CA PRO A 103 -12.43 1.63 8.64
C PRO A 103 -10.93 1.84 8.42
N LEU A 104 -10.42 3.05 8.69
CA LEU A 104 -9.02 3.46 8.54
C LEU A 104 -8.46 3.94 9.88
N PRO A 105 -7.15 3.76 10.13
CA PRO A 105 -6.52 4.33 11.31
C PRO A 105 -6.48 5.85 11.20
N VAL A 106 -7.23 6.55 12.06
CA VAL A 106 -7.16 8.01 12.22
C VAL A 106 -6.58 8.29 13.60
N ALA A 107 -5.42 8.95 13.64
CA ALA A 107 -4.62 9.13 14.84
C ALA A 107 -4.89 10.46 15.58
N VAL A 108 -5.79 11.29 15.04
CA VAL A 108 -6.10 12.62 15.55
C VAL A 108 -7.49 12.65 16.17
N ALA A 109 -7.66 13.53 17.15
CA ALA A 109 -8.93 13.83 17.77
C ALA A 109 -9.18 15.34 17.71
N VAL A 110 -10.45 15.74 17.75
CA VAL A 110 -10.84 17.15 17.75
C VAL A 110 -10.40 17.78 19.07
N PRO A 111 -9.66 18.91 19.05
CA PRO A 111 -9.25 19.58 20.27
C PRO A 111 -10.44 20.01 21.13
N GLY A 112 -10.41 19.66 22.42
CA GLY A 112 -11.45 20.05 23.39
C GLY A 112 -12.67 19.13 23.46
N LEU A 113 -12.76 18.11 22.60
CA LEU A 113 -13.78 17.06 22.70
C LEU A 113 -13.27 15.85 23.52
N PRO A 114 -14.19 14.99 24.02
CA PRO A 114 -13.81 13.71 24.61
C PRO A 114 -13.01 12.81 23.66
N ASP A 115 -12.28 11.85 24.24
CA ASP A 115 -11.49 10.90 23.47
C ASP A 115 -12.38 10.11 22.46
N PRO A 116 -11.89 9.86 21.23
CA PRO A 116 -12.64 9.11 20.22
C PRO A 116 -13.07 7.73 20.72
N TYR A 117 -14.34 7.38 20.56
CA TYR A 117 -14.86 6.04 20.90
C TYR A 117 -15.83 5.51 19.85
N ASP A 118 -15.97 4.19 19.75
CA ASP A 118 -16.98 3.56 18.91
C ASP A 118 -18.36 3.65 19.57
N PRO A 119 -19.37 4.25 18.90
CA PRO A 119 -20.72 4.26 19.43
C PRO A 119 -21.26 2.83 19.56
N GLY A 120 -21.98 2.57 20.65
CA GLY A 120 -22.62 1.26 20.90
C GLY A 120 -23.80 0.99 19.96
N GLU A 121 -24.15 -0.29 19.81
CA GLU A 121 -25.28 -0.72 18.97
C GLU A 121 -26.62 -0.10 19.42
N GLU A 122 -26.74 0.31 20.70
CA GLU A 122 -27.90 1.01 21.24
C GLU A 122 -28.25 2.32 20.51
N LEU A 123 -27.31 2.94 19.80
CA LEU A 123 -27.55 4.12 18.96
C LEU A 123 -28.15 3.75 17.59
N GLY A 124 -28.46 2.47 17.34
CA GLY A 124 -29.03 1.99 16.09
C GLY A 124 -28.06 1.99 14.91
N ALA A 125 -26.76 2.20 15.19
CA ALA A 125 -25.74 2.44 14.17
C ALA A 125 -25.20 1.16 13.50
N GLY A 126 -25.53 -0.03 14.02
CA GLY A 126 -24.92 -1.29 13.57
C GLY A 126 -23.51 -1.50 14.13
N PRO A 127 -22.78 -2.53 13.67
CA PRO A 127 -21.43 -2.81 14.16
C PRO A 127 -20.44 -1.72 13.71
N ALA A 128 -19.60 -1.24 14.63
CA ALA A 128 -18.59 -0.24 14.33
C ALA A 128 -17.56 -0.75 13.32
N LEU A 129 -17.28 0.09 12.31
CA LEU A 129 -16.16 -0.06 11.41
C LEU A 129 -14.87 0.05 12.21
N THR A 130 -13.99 -0.92 12.02
CA THR A 130 -12.68 -0.97 12.65
C THR A 130 -11.61 -1.16 11.59
N PRO A 131 -10.43 -0.54 11.76
CA PRO A 131 -9.28 -0.85 10.91
C PRO A 131 -8.92 -2.32 11.05
N PRO A 132 -8.35 -2.95 10.01
CA PRO A 132 -7.93 -4.34 10.09
C PRO A 132 -6.86 -4.53 11.17
N ASP A 133 -6.87 -5.69 11.81
CA ASP A 133 -5.84 -6.07 12.78
C ASP A 133 -4.50 -6.29 12.08
N VAL A 134 -3.56 -5.35 12.25
CA VAL A 134 -2.23 -5.42 11.65
C VAL A 134 -1.32 -6.50 12.25
N SER A 135 -1.72 -7.17 13.34
CA SER A 135 -0.95 -8.26 13.94
C SER A 135 -1.13 -9.61 13.25
N VAL A 136 -2.13 -9.73 12.38
CA VAL A 136 -2.44 -10.96 11.63
C VAL A 136 -2.31 -10.70 10.13
N TRP A 137 -1.62 -11.56 9.40
CA TRP A 137 -1.61 -11.48 7.95
C TRP A 137 -2.93 -11.98 7.35
N GLY A 138 -3.45 -11.21 6.39
CA GLY A 138 -4.63 -11.56 5.61
C GLY A 138 -4.77 -10.66 4.37
N PRO A 139 -5.88 -10.81 3.62
CA PRO A 139 -6.12 -10.01 2.43
C PRO A 139 -6.02 -8.48 2.66
N PRO A 140 -6.53 -7.91 3.76
CA PRO A 140 -6.35 -6.48 4.05
C PRO A 140 -4.88 -6.08 4.17
N GLN A 141 -4.05 -6.87 4.85
CA GLN A 141 -2.62 -6.61 5.06
C GLN A 141 -1.84 -6.71 3.75
N ARG A 142 -2.16 -7.70 2.91
CA ARG A 142 -1.62 -7.80 1.55
C ARG A 142 -1.91 -6.53 0.75
N ARG A 143 -3.16 -6.04 0.79
CA ARG A 143 -3.57 -4.82 0.09
C ARG A 143 -2.92 -3.57 0.66
N LEU A 144 -2.74 -3.47 1.98
CA LEU A 144 -2.02 -2.38 2.64
C LEU A 144 -0.55 -2.37 2.24
N GLY A 145 0.12 -3.53 2.24
CA GLY A 145 1.51 -3.65 1.80
C GLY A 145 1.69 -3.26 0.33
N ALA A 146 0.74 -3.61 -0.54
CA ALA A 146 0.73 -3.16 -1.92
C ALA A 146 0.60 -1.62 -2.05
N ASP A 147 -0.30 -0.98 -1.28
CA ASP A 147 -0.42 0.48 -1.26
C ASP A 147 0.87 1.14 -0.75
N GLU A 148 1.48 0.58 0.30
CA GLU A 148 2.73 1.08 0.86
C GLU A 148 3.90 1.01 -0.14
N ILE A 149 4.04 -0.11 -0.86
CA ILE A 149 5.06 -0.26 -1.90
C ILE A 149 4.86 0.77 -3.03
N ALA A 150 3.62 1.02 -3.43
CA ALA A 150 3.32 2.03 -4.46
C ALA A 150 3.71 3.44 -3.98
N MET A 151 3.36 3.79 -2.73
CA MET A 151 3.68 5.11 -2.15
C MET A 151 5.17 5.30 -1.90
N ARG A 152 5.87 4.26 -1.44
CA ARG A 152 7.28 4.30 -1.01
C ARG A 152 8.19 3.52 -1.95
N TRP A 153 7.92 3.59 -3.26
CA TRP A 153 8.60 2.77 -4.28
C TRP A 153 10.13 2.76 -4.14
N ARG A 154 10.75 3.94 -3.98
CA ARG A 154 12.21 4.05 -3.89
C ARG A 154 12.78 3.29 -2.69
N GLU A 155 12.18 3.46 -1.51
CA GLU A 155 12.65 2.81 -0.28
C GLU A 155 12.61 1.28 -0.42
N TRP A 156 11.49 0.75 -0.95
CA TRP A 156 11.34 -0.68 -1.19
C TRP A 156 12.33 -1.21 -2.22
N ARG A 157 12.47 -0.52 -3.36
CA ARG A 157 13.41 -0.91 -4.42
C ARG A 157 14.86 -0.93 -3.93
N ASP A 158 15.28 0.11 -3.21
CA ASP A 158 16.66 0.23 -2.71
C ASP A 158 16.95 -0.86 -1.65
N GLY A 159 15.98 -1.17 -0.78
CA GLY A 159 16.10 -2.27 0.19
C GLY A 159 16.33 -3.64 -0.46
N PHE A 160 15.64 -3.93 -1.58
CA PHE A 160 15.84 -5.18 -2.32
C PHE A 160 17.16 -5.22 -3.10
N GLU A 161 17.63 -4.08 -3.61
CA GLU A 161 18.94 -3.99 -4.27
C GLU A 161 20.09 -4.21 -3.28
N ALA A 162 20.00 -3.63 -2.07
CA ALA A 162 20.96 -3.85 -1.00
C ALA A 162 21.00 -5.33 -0.57
N ALA A 163 19.83 -5.95 -0.37
CA ALA A 163 19.73 -7.36 -0.02
C ALA A 163 20.29 -8.29 -1.11
N ALA A 164 20.07 -7.99 -2.39
CA ALA A 164 20.62 -8.78 -3.50
C ALA A 164 22.14 -8.62 -3.67
N SER A 165 22.67 -7.45 -3.29
CA SER A 165 24.10 -7.12 -3.36
C SER A 165 24.90 -7.65 -2.16
N GLY A 166 24.23 -8.13 -1.11
CA GLY A 166 24.87 -8.55 0.14
C GLY A 166 25.46 -7.40 0.95
N ASP A 167 25.04 -6.16 0.64
CA ASP A 167 25.53 -4.94 1.28
C ASP A 167 24.56 -4.60 2.41
N GLU A 168 24.70 -5.28 3.56
CA GLU A 168 24.01 -4.86 4.78
C GLU A 168 24.61 -3.54 5.28
N PRO A 169 23.81 -2.51 5.59
CA PRO A 169 24.35 -1.26 6.11
C PRO A 169 24.88 -1.43 7.54
N GLY A 170 26.20 -1.49 7.67
CA GLY A 170 26.96 -0.97 8.81
C GLY A 170 27.04 -1.86 10.05
N GLN A 171 27.97 -2.81 10.04
CA GLN A 171 28.66 -3.20 11.27
C GLN A 171 30.04 -2.52 11.26
N GLU A 172 30.19 -1.47 12.06
CA GLU A 172 31.47 -0.80 12.28
C GLU A 172 32.52 -1.82 12.79
N PRO A 173 33.77 -1.80 12.29
CA PRO A 173 34.81 -2.66 12.80
C PRO A 173 35.29 -2.13 14.15
N ASP A 174 34.88 -2.80 15.24
CA ASP A 174 35.36 -2.49 16.57
C ASP A 174 36.85 -2.84 16.67
N ALA A 175 37.65 -1.79 16.90
CA ALA A 175 39.09 -1.85 17.07
C ALA A 175 39.42 -1.76 18.57
N SER A 176 39.66 -2.91 19.21
CA SER A 176 40.49 -3.03 20.43
C SER A 176 40.69 -4.54 20.69
N GLY A 177 41.89 -5.11 20.70
CA GLY A 177 43.02 -4.72 21.50
C GLY A 177 43.12 -5.64 22.73
N THR A 178 43.79 -6.80 22.60
CA THR A 178 44.58 -7.40 23.70
C THR A 178 45.46 -8.53 23.18
N ALA A 179 46.76 -8.29 23.26
CA ALA A 179 47.80 -9.30 23.24
C ALA A 179 48.03 -9.81 24.67
N GLU A 180 48.31 -11.11 24.86
CA GLU A 180 49.56 -11.55 25.50
C GLU A 180 49.81 -13.07 25.40
N VAL A 181 50.96 -13.39 24.78
CA VAL A 181 52.01 -14.43 24.99
C VAL A 181 51.72 -15.90 25.35
N ALA A 182 52.29 -16.82 24.55
CA ALA A 182 53.52 -17.57 24.91
C ALA A 182 54.07 -18.47 23.78
N GLN A 183 55.38 -18.35 23.53
CA GLN A 183 56.32 -19.17 22.73
C GLN A 183 56.58 -20.54 23.43
N ALA A 184 57.19 -21.61 22.89
CA ALA A 184 57.74 -22.08 21.61
C ALA A 184 58.14 -23.57 21.82
N GLU A 185 58.21 -24.39 20.75
CA GLU A 185 59.44 -25.06 20.28
C GLU A 185 59.19 -26.26 19.33
N LYS A 186 59.86 -26.16 18.16
CA LYS A 186 60.62 -27.14 17.36
C LYS A 186 60.03 -28.47 16.87
N GLY A 187 60.06 -28.62 15.55
CA GLY A 187 60.28 -29.90 14.86
C GLY A 187 60.08 -29.81 13.34
N ALA A 188 61.16 -29.67 12.56
CA ALA A 188 61.24 -29.87 11.11
C ALA A 188 62.30 -30.98 10.84
N PRO A 189 62.53 -31.53 9.61
CA PRO A 189 62.07 -31.07 8.29
C PRO A 189 61.75 -32.19 7.23
N GLY A 190 61.40 -31.75 6.01
CA GLY A 190 61.55 -32.47 4.72
C GLY A 190 60.20 -32.85 4.07
N SER A 191 59.91 -32.61 2.79
CA SER A 191 60.65 -32.15 1.61
C SER A 191 59.62 -31.61 0.59
N ALA A 192 59.84 -30.41 0.05
CA ALA A 192 60.06 -30.12 -1.38
C ALA A 192 59.17 -30.86 -2.40
N GLU A 193 58.23 -30.13 -3.02
CA GLU A 193 58.22 -29.88 -4.48
C GLU A 193 57.10 -28.90 -4.87
N ALA A 194 57.49 -27.82 -5.56
CA ALA A 194 56.65 -27.05 -6.46
C ALA A 194 57.18 -27.33 -7.88
N PRO A 195 56.37 -27.14 -8.95
CA PRO A 195 56.38 -25.80 -9.52
C PRO A 195 55.07 -25.34 -10.21
N ALA A 196 55.13 -24.05 -10.55
CA ALA A 196 54.60 -23.39 -11.74
C ALA A 196 53.14 -22.88 -11.75
N ALA A 197 53.11 -21.54 -11.62
CA ALA A 197 52.12 -20.58 -12.09
C ALA A 197 51.45 -20.91 -13.44
N GLN A 198 50.15 -20.58 -13.51
CA GLN A 198 49.54 -20.03 -14.72
C GLN A 198 48.65 -18.85 -14.35
N GLU A 199 49.02 -17.70 -14.91
CA GLU A 199 48.31 -16.43 -14.88
C GLU A 199 47.01 -16.51 -15.68
N GLY A 200 46.01 -15.77 -15.20
CA GLY A 200 45.25 -14.83 -16.02
C GLY A 200 44.52 -15.39 -17.23
N THR A 201 43.25 -15.73 -17.05
CA THR A 201 42.24 -15.25 -17.99
C THR A 201 40.97 -14.92 -17.22
N ALA A 202 40.80 -13.63 -16.95
CA ALA A 202 39.50 -13.05 -16.66
C ALA A 202 38.61 -13.30 -17.90
N GLY A 203 37.89 -14.42 -17.86
CA GLY A 203 36.72 -14.61 -18.71
C GLY A 203 35.63 -13.71 -18.16
N SER A 204 35.48 -12.55 -18.77
CA SER A 204 34.29 -11.71 -18.64
C SER A 204 33.05 -12.59 -18.66
N PRO A 205 32.17 -12.58 -17.64
CA PRO A 205 30.78 -12.84 -17.93
C PRO A 205 30.32 -11.63 -18.73
N SER A 206 30.43 -11.71 -20.06
CA SER A 206 29.63 -10.88 -20.94
C SER A 206 28.19 -11.09 -20.51
N GLY A 207 27.66 -10.10 -19.80
CA GLY A 207 26.32 -10.08 -19.27
C GLY A 207 25.30 -10.00 -20.40
N GLU A 208 24.97 -11.16 -20.95
CA GLU A 208 23.59 -11.44 -21.32
C GLU A 208 22.99 -12.18 -20.14
N ALA A 209 22.40 -11.41 -19.21
CA ALA A 209 21.60 -11.94 -18.13
C ALA A 209 20.39 -12.65 -18.75
N GLY A 210 20.55 -13.95 -19.02
CA GLY A 210 19.45 -14.85 -19.34
C GLY A 210 18.42 -14.75 -18.23
N VAL A 211 17.19 -14.41 -18.61
CA VAL A 211 16.04 -14.29 -17.70
C VAL A 211 15.93 -15.59 -16.91
N ALA A 212 16.33 -15.58 -15.64
CA ALA A 212 16.12 -16.73 -14.77
C ALA A 212 14.59 -16.98 -14.70
N PRO A 213 14.12 -18.21 -14.92
CA PRO A 213 12.70 -18.49 -14.90
C PRO A 213 12.15 -18.19 -13.50
N ILE A 214 11.00 -17.51 -13.44
CA ILE A 214 10.29 -17.23 -12.18
C ILE A 214 9.99 -18.57 -11.51
N SER A 215 10.69 -18.88 -10.41
CA SER A 215 10.60 -20.17 -9.72
C SER A 215 9.34 -20.28 -8.86
N HIS A 216 8.82 -19.16 -8.33
CA HIS A 216 7.66 -19.14 -7.44
C HIS A 216 6.33 -19.35 -8.20
N GLN A 217 5.59 -20.41 -7.84
CA GLN A 217 4.33 -20.73 -8.50
C GLN A 217 3.25 -19.65 -8.30
N GLY A 218 3.18 -19.04 -7.11
CA GLY A 218 2.23 -17.97 -6.82
C GLY A 218 2.48 -16.73 -7.69
N VAL A 219 3.74 -16.37 -7.94
CA VAL A 219 4.10 -15.24 -8.80
C VAL A 219 3.66 -15.50 -10.24
N ARG A 220 3.88 -16.72 -10.75
CA ARG A 220 3.41 -17.10 -12.10
C ARG A 220 1.89 -17.00 -12.21
N LYS A 221 1.14 -17.39 -11.17
CA LYS A 221 -0.33 -17.26 -11.15
C LYS A 221 -0.77 -15.80 -11.13
N ALA A 222 -0.12 -14.95 -10.32
CA ALA A 222 -0.42 -13.53 -10.26
C ALA A 222 -0.19 -12.85 -11.62
N LEU A 223 0.95 -13.10 -12.26
CA LEU A 223 1.25 -12.58 -13.60
C LEU A 223 0.27 -13.07 -14.66
N ALA A 224 -0.10 -14.35 -14.65
CA ALA A 224 -1.12 -14.88 -15.55
C ALA A 224 -2.50 -14.24 -15.32
N GLY A 225 -2.87 -13.98 -14.06
CA GLY A 225 -4.09 -13.25 -13.72
C GLY A 225 -4.08 -11.81 -14.22
N ALA A 226 -2.95 -11.12 -14.05
CA ALA A 226 -2.76 -9.76 -14.58
C ALA A 226 -2.80 -9.71 -16.12
N GLU A 227 -2.21 -10.69 -16.80
CA GLU A 227 -2.32 -10.83 -18.26
C GLU A 227 -3.76 -11.07 -18.71
N GLU A 228 -4.55 -11.84 -17.96
CA GLU A 228 -5.96 -12.07 -18.28
C GLU A 228 -6.78 -10.78 -18.18
N TYR A 229 -6.48 -9.89 -17.24
CA TYR A 229 -7.14 -8.57 -17.17
C TYR A 229 -6.97 -7.73 -18.44
N VAL A 230 -5.87 -7.91 -19.17
CA VAL A 230 -5.65 -7.25 -20.46
C VAL A 230 -6.57 -7.79 -21.56
N ARG A 231 -6.97 -9.06 -21.47
CA ARG A 231 -7.88 -9.71 -22.43
C ARG A 231 -9.34 -9.50 -22.06
N THR A 232 -9.63 -9.66 -20.77
CA THR A 232 -10.95 -9.60 -20.17
C THR A 232 -10.90 -8.57 -19.04
N PRO A 233 -11.30 -7.31 -19.30
CA PRO A 233 -11.20 -6.24 -18.32
C PRO A 233 -11.85 -6.62 -16.98
N PRO A 234 -11.17 -6.39 -15.85
CA PRO A 234 -11.70 -6.73 -14.53
C PRO A 234 -12.75 -5.72 -14.06
N PRO A 235 -13.44 -6.00 -12.94
CA PRO A 235 -14.26 -5.00 -12.26
C PRO A 235 -13.48 -3.71 -11.98
N PRO A 236 -14.15 -2.53 -11.99
CA PRO A 236 -13.48 -1.25 -11.76
C PRO A 236 -12.74 -1.24 -10.43
N GLY A 237 -11.60 -0.55 -10.39
CA GLY A 237 -10.78 -0.47 -9.18
C GLY A 237 -9.88 -1.67 -8.92
N ARG A 238 -10.06 -2.79 -9.64
CA ARG A 238 -9.16 -3.93 -9.52
C ARG A 238 -7.75 -3.67 -10.07
N VAL A 239 -7.67 -2.79 -11.07
CA VAL A 239 -6.41 -2.27 -11.61
C VAL A 239 -6.43 -0.76 -11.43
N ARG A 240 -5.41 -0.21 -10.76
CA ARG A 240 -5.31 1.20 -10.38
C ARG A 240 -3.91 1.72 -10.66
N ALA A 241 -3.80 3.01 -10.94
CA ALA A 241 -2.53 3.68 -11.09
C ALA A 241 -2.43 4.82 -10.07
N ALA A 242 -1.34 4.86 -9.31
CA ALA A 242 -1.06 5.90 -8.34
C ALA A 242 0.45 6.02 -8.13
N TYR A 243 0.94 7.22 -7.85
CA TYR A 243 2.36 7.47 -7.54
C TYR A 243 3.35 6.99 -8.63
N GLY A 244 2.91 6.92 -9.88
CA GLY A 244 3.71 6.42 -11.00
C GLY A 244 3.89 4.89 -11.03
N ALA A 245 3.13 4.16 -10.20
CA ALA A 245 3.06 2.71 -10.20
C ALA A 245 1.66 2.23 -10.60
N VAL A 246 1.60 1.09 -11.28
CA VAL A 246 0.36 0.35 -11.53
C VAL A 246 0.22 -0.75 -10.49
N ARG A 247 -0.99 -0.90 -9.97
CA ARG A 247 -1.39 -1.93 -9.03
C ARG A 247 -2.51 -2.77 -9.65
N ALA A 248 -2.44 -4.08 -9.48
CA ALA A 248 -3.50 -5.01 -9.83
C ALA A 248 -3.73 -6.00 -8.69
N ASP A 249 -5.00 -6.24 -8.34
CA ASP A 249 -5.39 -7.19 -7.31
C ASP A 249 -6.13 -8.39 -7.91
N GLY A 250 -6.00 -9.54 -7.26
CA GLY A 250 -6.78 -10.72 -7.60
C GLY A 250 -6.94 -11.67 -6.42
N PRO A 251 -7.59 -12.82 -6.62
CA PRO A 251 -7.83 -13.78 -5.55
C PRO A 251 -6.51 -14.27 -4.95
N GLY A 252 -6.19 -13.77 -3.75
CA GLY A 252 -5.00 -14.16 -3.00
C GLY A 252 -3.69 -13.50 -3.43
N TRP A 253 -3.71 -12.48 -4.30
CA TRP A 253 -2.50 -11.80 -4.75
C TRP A 253 -2.71 -10.31 -5.00
N SER A 254 -1.63 -9.55 -4.84
CA SER A 254 -1.53 -8.15 -5.26
C SER A 254 -0.22 -7.97 -6.00
N LEU A 255 -0.26 -7.29 -7.15
CA LEU A 255 0.89 -6.92 -7.96
C LEU A 255 1.02 -5.41 -7.97
N VAL A 256 2.22 -4.89 -7.76
CA VAL A 256 2.54 -3.47 -7.86
C VAL A 256 3.80 -3.31 -8.69
N GLY A 257 3.79 -2.49 -9.72
CA GLY A 257 4.94 -2.35 -10.61
C GLY A 257 5.05 -1.01 -11.31
N ARG A 258 6.26 -0.73 -11.81
CA ARG A 258 6.53 0.41 -12.69
C ARG A 258 7.10 -0.11 -14.01
N ALA A 259 6.53 0.32 -15.13
CA ALA A 259 6.90 -0.17 -16.47
C ALA A 259 8.37 0.10 -16.83
N ASP A 260 8.96 1.15 -16.26
CA ASP A 260 10.35 1.54 -16.45
C ASP A 260 11.34 0.81 -15.53
N ASP A 261 10.85 0.01 -14.58
CA ASP A 261 11.65 -0.60 -13.50
C ASP A 261 11.28 -2.09 -13.31
N MET A 262 10.63 -2.44 -12.19
CA MET A 262 10.31 -3.81 -11.80
C MET A 262 8.89 -3.92 -11.25
N ALA A 263 8.50 -5.10 -10.76
CA ALA A 263 7.28 -5.29 -10.00
C ALA A 263 7.54 -6.08 -8.71
N PHE A 264 6.59 -5.96 -7.78
CA PHE A 264 6.49 -6.74 -6.57
C PHE A 264 5.16 -7.48 -6.54
N VAL A 265 5.19 -8.72 -6.05
CA VAL A 265 4.00 -9.54 -5.85
C VAL A 265 3.89 -9.91 -4.38
N LEU A 266 2.73 -9.68 -3.80
CA LEU A 266 2.37 -10.10 -2.45
C LEU A 266 1.30 -11.17 -2.55
N LEU A 267 1.36 -12.18 -1.70
CA LEU A 267 0.47 -13.35 -1.75
C LEU A 267 -0.13 -13.66 -0.39
N ASP A 268 -1.35 -14.20 -0.38
CA ASP A 268 -1.97 -14.71 0.85
C ASP A 268 -1.31 -16.00 1.34
N ASP A 269 -0.77 -16.82 0.44
CA ASP A 269 -0.11 -18.09 0.75
C ASP A 269 1.36 -17.94 1.14
N ALA A 270 1.93 -16.73 1.01
CA ALA A 270 3.28 -16.35 1.45
C ALA A 270 3.19 -15.08 2.33
N PRO A 271 2.69 -15.22 3.57
CA PRO A 271 2.41 -14.09 4.43
C PRO A 271 3.68 -13.31 4.82
N GLY A 272 3.64 -11.99 4.70
CA GLY A 272 4.77 -11.12 5.04
C GLY A 272 5.92 -11.13 4.03
N GLU A 273 5.82 -11.93 2.95
CA GLU A 273 6.82 -11.95 1.89
C GLU A 273 6.45 -10.97 0.76
N VAL A 274 7.45 -10.19 0.33
CA VAL A 274 7.35 -9.34 -0.85
C VAL A 274 8.25 -9.94 -1.93
N LEU A 275 7.65 -10.41 -3.03
CA LEU A 275 8.34 -11.19 -4.04
C LEU A 275 8.69 -10.31 -5.25
N PRO A 276 9.98 -9.98 -5.47
CA PRO A 276 10.38 -9.15 -6.60
C PRO A 276 10.26 -9.91 -7.93
N VAL A 277 9.79 -9.20 -8.95
CA VAL A 277 9.73 -9.64 -10.35
C VAL A 277 10.57 -8.67 -11.16
N GLY A 278 11.73 -9.15 -11.62
CA GLY A 278 12.61 -8.35 -12.47
C GLY A 278 11.93 -7.97 -13.79
N ARG A 279 12.39 -6.86 -14.38
CA ARG A 279 11.82 -6.26 -15.60
C ARG A 279 11.58 -7.28 -16.72
N GLY A 280 12.65 -7.94 -17.18
CA GLY A 280 12.58 -8.81 -18.36
C GLY A 280 11.92 -8.13 -19.59
N PRO A 281 11.65 -8.88 -20.66
CA PRO A 281 11.00 -8.34 -21.86
C PRO A 281 9.46 -8.26 -21.76
N SER A 282 8.86 -9.06 -20.87
CA SER A 282 7.39 -9.24 -20.82
C SER A 282 6.69 -8.33 -19.80
N LEU A 283 7.37 -7.89 -18.74
CA LEU A 283 6.73 -7.09 -17.68
C LEU A 283 6.38 -5.67 -18.14
N PRO A 284 7.27 -4.91 -18.81
CA PRO A 284 6.92 -3.54 -19.24
C PRO A 284 5.64 -3.45 -20.08
N PRO A 285 5.46 -4.22 -21.17
CA PRO A 285 4.24 -4.12 -21.96
C PRO A 285 2.99 -4.58 -21.20
N LEU A 286 3.12 -5.48 -20.23
CA LEU A 286 2.01 -5.85 -19.34
C LEU A 286 1.63 -4.68 -18.44
N LEU A 287 2.59 -4.04 -17.77
CA LEU A 287 2.32 -2.91 -16.87
C LEU A 287 1.75 -1.71 -17.62
N GLU A 288 2.25 -1.40 -18.83
CA GLU A 288 1.68 -0.36 -19.70
C GLU A 288 0.23 -0.68 -20.13
N ALA A 289 -0.09 -1.95 -20.35
CA ALA A 289 -1.45 -2.37 -20.68
C ALA A 289 -2.39 -2.24 -19.48
N LEU A 290 -1.94 -2.61 -18.29
CA LEU A 290 -2.69 -2.42 -17.05
C LEU A 290 -2.90 -0.94 -16.72
N GLU A 291 -1.89 -0.09 -16.96
CA GLU A 291 -2.00 1.35 -16.77
C GLU A 291 -3.09 1.97 -17.66
N ARG A 292 -3.21 1.51 -18.92
CA ARG A 292 -4.32 1.92 -19.80
C ARG A 292 -5.69 1.53 -19.24
N ILE A 293 -5.82 0.31 -18.71
CA ILE A 293 -7.07 -0.13 -18.05
C ILE A 293 -7.41 0.77 -16.85
N ALA A 294 -6.41 1.11 -16.03
CA ALA A 294 -6.59 2.01 -14.90
C ALA A 294 -7.03 3.41 -15.36
N ALA A 295 -6.47 3.94 -16.45
CA ALA A 295 -6.85 5.23 -17.00
C ALA A 295 -8.29 5.23 -17.54
N ASP A 296 -8.69 4.19 -18.26
CA ASP A 296 -10.05 4.06 -18.82
C ASP A 296 -11.12 3.99 -17.72
N ALA A 297 -10.79 3.38 -16.57
CA ALA A 297 -11.66 3.34 -15.40
C ALA A 297 -11.88 4.72 -14.74
N VAL A 298 -10.97 5.67 -14.94
CA VAL A 298 -11.10 7.05 -14.44
C VAL A 298 -11.88 7.93 -15.42
N VAL A 299 -11.68 7.75 -16.74
CA VAL A 299 -12.30 8.57 -17.79
C VAL A 299 -13.76 8.21 -18.04
N SER A 300 -14.21 7.03 -17.62
CA SER A 300 -15.61 6.60 -17.76
C SER A 300 -16.59 7.29 -16.77
N VAL A 301 -16.11 8.24 -15.96
CA VAL A 301 -16.92 9.08 -15.08
C VAL A 301 -17.29 10.38 -15.83
N PRO A 302 -18.56 10.61 -16.21
CA PRO A 302 -18.99 11.80 -16.93
C PRO A 302 -18.92 13.09 -16.10
#